data_AF-A0A3N5S8Q0-F1
#
_entry.id   AF-A0A3N5S8Q0-F1
#
_cell.length_a   1.000
_cell.length_b   1.000
_cell.length_c   1.000
_cell.angle_alpha   90.00
_cell.angle_beta   90.00
_cell.angle_gamma   90.00
#
_symmetry.space_group_name_H-M   'P 1'
#
loop_
_entity.id
_entity.type
_entity.pdbx_description
1 polymer ?
#
loop_
_entity_poly.entity_id
_entity_poly.type
_entity_poly.pdbx_seq_one_letter_code
_entity_poly.pdbx_strand_id
1 'polypeptide(L)'
;MRQKKNMSELEHLENKILLCKECPQGEYEFGWGTPGKIMFIGQCPALASKGRRGTSDFDKYLFELIYPLTDKDFYFTNLIKVPMRNMNDVSLRTLVHCGEHLLEEIIIVKPEKIIALGSWSRSFCEANNINHYSLPHPGYIFFRGITEDEWKKQLKGILNI
;
A
#
# COMPACT_ATOMS: atom_id res chain seq x y z
N MET A 1 2.00 22.68 11.76
CA MET A 1 3.25 22.09 12.35
C MET A 1 3.29 20.57 12.26
N ARG A 2 2.23 19.84 12.63
CA ARG A 2 2.20 18.35 12.62
C ARG A 2 2.46 17.71 11.25
N GLN A 3 1.81 18.19 10.17
CA GLN A 3 2.04 17.66 8.81
C GLN A 3 3.49 17.83 8.34
N LYS A 4 4.12 18.99 8.58
CA LYS A 4 5.53 19.22 8.22
C LYS A 4 6.49 18.27 8.95
N LYS A 5 6.20 17.95 10.21
CA LYS A 5 6.99 16.98 11.00
C LYS A 5 6.82 15.56 10.44
N ASN A 6 5.59 15.13 10.17
CA ASN A 6 5.33 13.83 9.56
C ASN A 6 6.01 13.68 8.20
N MET A 7 6.02 14.74 7.38
CA MET A 7 6.75 14.74 6.11
C MET A 7 8.26 14.52 6.31
N SER A 8 8.89 15.21 7.27
CA SER A 8 10.33 14.98 7.55
C SER A 8 10.63 13.57 8.08
N GLU A 9 9.72 12.98 8.85
CA GLU A 9 9.86 11.61 9.35
C GLU A 9 9.69 10.58 8.22
N LEU A 10 8.76 10.83 7.28
CA LEU A 10 8.59 9.98 6.10
C LEU A 10 9.73 10.12 5.11
N GLU A 11 10.30 11.32 4.92
CA GLU A 11 11.49 11.51 4.10
C GLU A 11 12.68 10.72 4.68
N HIS A 12 12.80 10.64 6.00
CA HIS A 12 13.82 9.82 6.64
C HIS A 12 13.57 8.32 6.42
N LEU A 13 12.32 7.87 6.61
CA LEU A 13 11.93 6.47 6.39
C LEU A 13 12.06 6.06 4.92
N GLU A 14 11.70 6.95 4.00
CA GLU A 14 11.89 6.78 2.56
C GLU A 14 13.35 6.51 2.24
N ASN A 15 14.27 7.36 2.72
CA ASN A 15 15.70 7.17 2.51
C ASN A 15 16.19 5.84 3.10
N LYS A 16 15.71 5.46 4.29
CA LYS A 16 16.03 4.16 4.92
C LYS A 16 15.60 2.99 4.03
N ILE A 17 14.39 3.05 3.45
CA ILE A 17 13.83 1.97 2.62
C ILE A 17 14.53 1.90 1.26
N LEU A 18 14.74 3.04 0.60
CA LEU A 18 15.38 3.10 -0.72
C LEU A 18 16.85 2.66 -0.68
N LEU A 19 17.52 2.78 0.47
CA LEU A 19 18.90 2.31 0.68
C LEU A 19 18.99 0.90 1.29
N CYS A 20 17.85 0.25 1.57
CA CYS A 20 17.83 -1.06 2.18
C CYS A 20 18.43 -2.14 1.27
N LYS A 21 19.20 -3.07 1.85
CA LYS A 21 19.85 -4.19 1.13
C LYS A 21 19.38 -5.56 1.63
N GLU A 22 18.38 -5.61 2.50
CA GLU A 22 17.94 -6.84 3.16
C GLU A 22 17.08 -7.73 2.26
N CYS A 23 16.38 -7.15 1.29
CA CYS A 23 15.64 -7.88 0.26
C CYS A 23 16.55 -8.15 -0.96
N PRO A 24 16.66 -9.41 -1.40
CA PRO A 24 17.64 -9.82 -2.42
C PRO A 24 17.29 -9.40 -3.86
N GLN A 25 16.10 -8.85 -4.12
CA GLN A 25 15.60 -8.60 -5.47
C GLN A 25 14.81 -7.29 -5.52
N GLY A 26 15.23 -6.37 -6.39
CA GLY A 26 14.40 -5.27 -6.87
C GLY A 26 14.79 -3.88 -6.36
N GLU A 27 14.34 -2.89 -7.14
CA GLU A 27 14.35 -1.49 -6.73
C GLU A 27 13.20 -1.29 -5.74
N TYR A 28 13.53 -0.80 -4.54
CA TYR A 28 12.53 -0.56 -3.52
C TYR A 28 11.59 0.56 -3.95
N GLU A 29 10.33 0.40 -3.60
CA GLU A 29 9.31 1.43 -3.74
C GLU A 29 8.75 1.78 -2.36
N PHE A 30 8.77 3.06 -2.04
CA PHE A 30 8.15 3.62 -0.85
C PHE A 30 6.70 4.05 -1.13
N GLY A 31 5.89 4.27 -0.09
CA GLY A 31 4.51 4.74 -0.26
C GLY A 31 4.41 6.13 -0.87
N TRP A 32 3.27 6.47 -1.48
CA TRP A 32 3.00 7.75 -2.15
C TRP A 32 1.66 8.36 -1.75
N GLY A 33 1.46 9.63 -2.09
CA GLY A 33 0.35 10.44 -1.60
C GLY A 33 0.74 11.22 -0.35
N THR A 34 -0.23 11.94 0.21
CA THR A 34 -0.04 12.78 1.38
C THR A 34 -0.31 11.96 2.64
N PRO A 35 0.45 12.14 3.73
CA PRO A 35 0.10 11.57 5.02
C PRO A 35 -1.29 12.05 5.44
N GLY A 36 -2.27 11.18 5.26
CA GLY A 36 -3.67 11.55 5.15
C GLY A 36 -4.58 10.70 6.01
N LYS A 37 -5.89 10.93 5.85
CA LYS A 37 -6.93 10.24 6.62
C LYS A 37 -7.07 8.78 6.22
N ILE A 38 -6.78 8.44 4.98
CA ILE A 38 -6.95 7.09 4.45
C ILE A 38 -5.57 6.54 4.09
N MET A 39 -5.26 5.34 4.53
CA MET A 39 -4.09 4.59 4.07
C MET A 39 -4.55 3.34 3.32
N PHE A 40 -4.10 3.17 2.07
CA PHE A 40 -4.27 1.94 1.32
C PHE A 40 -3.01 1.09 1.45
N ILE A 41 -3.17 -0.21 1.70
CA ILE A 41 -2.06 -1.17 1.81
C ILE A 41 -2.22 -2.25 0.74
N GLY A 42 -1.48 -2.09 -0.36
CA GLY A 42 -1.31 -3.09 -1.41
C GLY A 42 -0.33 -4.20 -1.03
N GLN A 43 -0.13 -5.14 -1.94
CA GLN A 43 0.66 -6.35 -1.68
C GLN A 43 2.16 -6.13 -1.92
N CYS A 44 2.53 -5.73 -3.14
CA CYS A 44 3.88 -5.40 -3.55
C CYS A 44 3.84 -4.47 -4.78
N PRO A 45 4.93 -3.74 -5.09
CA PRO A 45 5.08 -3.00 -6.32
C PRO A 45 4.91 -3.86 -7.57
N ALA A 46 4.42 -3.25 -8.64
CA ALA A 46 4.42 -3.87 -9.96
C ALA A 46 5.84 -3.98 -10.50
N LEU A 47 6.20 -5.09 -11.16
CA LEU A 47 7.52 -5.26 -11.80
C LEU A 47 7.83 -4.14 -12.81
N ALA A 48 6.80 -3.58 -13.45
CA ALA A 48 6.93 -2.49 -14.41
C ALA A 48 7.24 -1.14 -13.77
N SER A 49 7.03 -0.97 -12.45
CA SER A 49 7.22 0.31 -11.77
C SER A 49 8.71 0.71 -11.68
N LYS A 50 9.63 -0.26 -11.70
CA LYS A 50 11.09 -0.02 -11.58
C LYS A 50 11.41 0.91 -10.41
N GLY A 51 10.84 0.60 -9.24
CA GLY A 51 11.00 1.37 -8.00
C GLY A 51 10.33 2.76 -8.02
N ARG A 52 9.61 3.11 -9.10
CA ARG A 52 8.94 4.41 -9.25
C ARG A 52 7.45 4.29 -8.98
N ARG A 53 7.03 4.98 -7.93
CA ARG A 53 5.64 5.11 -7.48
C ARG A 53 4.73 5.62 -8.59
N GLY A 54 3.55 5.03 -8.74
CA GLY A 54 2.50 5.58 -9.60
C GLY A 54 2.77 5.46 -11.11
N THR A 55 3.77 4.67 -11.53
CA THR A 55 4.19 4.60 -12.93
C THR A 55 3.64 3.39 -13.67
N SER A 56 3.15 2.38 -12.97
CA SER A 56 2.61 1.19 -13.60
C SER A 56 1.19 1.41 -14.10
N ASP A 57 0.76 0.60 -15.06
CA ASP A 57 -0.63 0.63 -15.53
C ASP A 57 -1.62 0.20 -14.45
N PHE A 58 -1.17 -0.64 -13.50
CA PHE A 58 -1.96 -0.96 -12.31
C PHE A 58 -2.16 0.25 -11.42
N ASP A 59 -1.13 1.08 -11.22
CA ASP A 59 -1.26 2.30 -10.42
C ASP A 59 -2.27 3.25 -11.06
N LYS A 60 -2.16 3.48 -12.38
CA LYS A 60 -3.12 4.29 -13.13
C LYS A 60 -4.55 3.76 -13.00
N TYR A 61 -4.72 2.45 -13.12
CA TYR A 61 -6.02 1.81 -12.95
C TYR A 61 -6.56 1.97 -11.52
N LEU A 62 -5.70 1.80 -10.50
CA LEU A 62 -6.08 2.04 -9.12
C LEU A 62 -6.53 3.48 -8.89
N PHE A 63 -5.84 4.46 -9.46
CA PHE A 63 -6.24 5.87 -9.40
C PHE A 63 -7.64 6.10 -9.99
N GLU A 64 -7.93 5.49 -11.14
CA GLU A 64 -9.25 5.56 -11.77
C GLU A 64 -10.33 4.90 -10.90
N LEU A 65 -9.99 3.80 -10.22
CA LEU A 65 -10.91 3.10 -9.32
C LEU A 65 -11.28 3.92 -8.08
N ILE A 66 -10.32 4.67 -7.53
CA ILE A 66 -10.53 5.42 -6.29
C ILE A 66 -10.98 6.87 -6.51
N TYR A 67 -11.16 7.30 -7.76
CA TYR A 67 -11.72 8.61 -8.08
C TYR A 67 -13.10 8.80 -7.40
N PRO A 68 -13.39 9.98 -6.79
CA PRO A 68 -12.69 11.26 -6.90
C PRO A 68 -11.59 11.52 -5.86
N LEU A 69 -11.10 10.51 -5.15
CA LEU A 69 -10.00 10.70 -4.21
C LEU A 69 -8.75 11.21 -4.93
N THR A 70 -8.07 12.16 -4.30
CA THR A 70 -6.81 12.75 -4.77
C THR A 70 -5.66 12.29 -3.88
N ASP A 71 -4.43 12.56 -4.32
CA ASP A 71 -3.20 12.33 -3.54
C ASP A 71 -3.17 13.07 -2.19
N LYS A 72 -4.10 13.99 -1.94
CA LYS A 72 -4.29 14.66 -0.65
C LYS A 72 -5.19 13.89 0.31
N ASP A 73 -6.02 13.00 -0.21
CA ASP A 73 -7.01 12.25 0.57
C ASP A 73 -6.43 10.95 1.13
N PHE A 74 -5.40 10.40 0.47
CA PHE A 74 -4.85 9.11 0.83
C PHE A 74 -3.33 9.05 0.80
N TYR A 75 -2.82 8.05 1.53
CA TYR A 75 -1.47 7.52 1.44
C TYR A 75 -1.55 6.07 0.95
N PHE A 76 -0.90 5.74 -0.15
CA PHE A 76 -0.83 4.38 -0.67
C PHE A 76 0.54 3.79 -0.38
N THR A 77 0.59 2.57 0.12
CA THR A 77 1.83 1.83 0.31
C THR A 77 1.62 0.34 0.08
N ASN A 78 2.70 -0.44 0.05
CA ASN A 78 2.67 -1.89 -0.08
C ASN A 78 3.25 -2.58 1.15
N LEU A 79 2.72 -3.75 1.51
CA LEU A 79 3.30 -4.60 2.55
C LEU A 79 4.74 -4.99 2.23
N ILE A 80 4.98 -5.49 1.02
CA ILE A 80 6.32 -5.81 0.52
C ILE A 80 6.83 -4.62 -0.27
N LYS A 81 8.05 -4.15 0.01
CA LYS A 81 8.61 -2.91 -0.59
C LYS A 81 9.34 -3.12 -1.92
N VAL A 82 9.48 -4.36 -2.37
CA VAL A 82 10.14 -4.72 -3.62
C VAL A 82 9.18 -5.50 -4.52
N PRO A 83 9.31 -5.38 -5.86
CA PRO A 83 8.41 -6.08 -6.77
C PRO A 83 8.63 -7.60 -6.71
N MET A 84 7.54 -8.36 -6.69
CA MET A 84 7.58 -9.83 -6.63
C MET A 84 7.05 -10.43 -7.94
N ARG A 85 7.77 -11.40 -8.51
CA ARG A 85 7.30 -12.17 -9.67
C ARG A 85 6.25 -13.19 -9.28
N ASN A 86 6.43 -13.80 -8.10
CA ASN A 86 5.54 -14.80 -7.55
C ASN A 86 5.50 -14.64 -6.04
N MET A 87 4.30 -14.56 -5.49
CA MET A 87 4.11 -14.36 -4.05
C MET A 87 4.47 -15.59 -3.23
N ASN A 88 4.54 -16.77 -3.84
CA ASN A 88 5.04 -17.98 -3.20
C ASN A 88 6.55 -17.92 -2.92
N ASP A 89 7.27 -17.01 -3.55
CA ASP A 89 8.73 -16.86 -3.39
C ASP A 89 9.08 -15.90 -2.23
N VAL A 90 8.09 -15.29 -1.57
CA VAL A 90 8.32 -14.36 -0.48
C VAL A 90 8.75 -15.11 0.77
N SER A 91 10.02 -14.93 1.15
CA SER A 91 10.55 -15.48 2.38
C SER A 91 9.91 -14.84 3.61
N LEU A 92 9.81 -15.59 4.71
CA LEU A 92 9.38 -15.03 6.01
C LEU A 92 10.26 -13.86 6.44
N ARG A 93 11.56 -13.92 6.16
CA ARG A 93 12.51 -12.83 6.46
C ARG A 93 12.12 -11.54 5.74
N THR A 94 11.79 -11.64 4.44
CA THR A 94 11.33 -10.50 3.65
C THR A 94 10.02 -9.95 4.18
N LEU A 95 9.07 -10.82 4.53
CA LEU A 95 7.78 -10.40 5.06
C LEU A 95 7.91 -9.65 6.40
N VAL A 96 8.70 -10.19 7.33
CA VAL A 96 8.97 -9.55 8.63
C VAL A 96 9.66 -8.20 8.41
N HIS A 97 10.73 -8.19 7.61
CA HIS A 97 11.52 -6.97 7.38
C HIS A 97 10.72 -5.86 6.68
N CYS A 98 9.99 -6.18 5.59
CA CYS A 98 9.13 -5.19 4.94
C CYS A 98 7.93 -4.79 5.83
N GLY A 99 7.45 -5.70 6.67
CA GLY A 99 6.42 -5.43 7.66
C GLY A 99 6.83 -4.37 8.67
N GLU A 100 8.09 -4.37 9.13
CA GLU A 100 8.61 -3.32 10.03
C GLU A 100 8.51 -1.93 9.40
N HIS A 101 8.90 -1.80 8.13
CA HIS A 101 8.77 -0.55 7.39
C HIS A 101 7.32 -0.09 7.27
N LEU A 102 6.38 -1.02 7.03
CA LEU A 102 4.95 -0.71 6.99
C LEU A 102 4.43 -0.23 8.35
N LEU A 103 4.87 -0.86 9.45
CA LEU A 103 4.50 -0.42 10.80
C LEU A 103 5.04 0.99 11.08
N GLU A 104 6.27 1.29 10.67
CA GLU A 104 6.84 2.65 10.76
C GLU A 104 6.02 3.67 9.95
N GLU A 105 5.62 3.34 8.72
CA GLU A 105 4.74 4.19 7.91
C GLU A 105 3.40 4.45 8.62
N ILE A 106 2.75 3.42 9.18
CA ILE A 106 1.48 3.56 9.91
C ILE A 106 1.65 4.49 11.12
N ILE A 107 2.75 4.34 11.87
CA ILE A 107 3.04 5.17 13.06
C ILE A 107 3.25 6.64 12.67
N ILE A 108 3.92 6.91 11.55
CA ILE A 108 4.19 8.29 11.10
C ILE A 108 2.96 8.91 10.45
N VAL A 109 2.31 8.19 9.53
CA VAL A 109 1.13 8.67 8.78
C VAL A 109 -0.05 8.89 9.72
N LYS A 110 -0.27 7.97 10.68
CA LYS A 110 -1.42 7.97 11.61
C LYS A 110 -2.76 8.08 10.88
N PRO A 111 -3.08 7.14 9.97
CA PRO A 111 -4.32 7.21 9.20
C PRO A 111 -5.54 7.04 10.11
N GLU A 112 -6.65 7.68 9.74
CA GLU A 112 -7.96 7.49 10.39
C GLU A 112 -8.61 6.17 9.94
N LYS A 113 -8.38 5.77 8.68
CA LYS A 113 -8.86 4.52 8.09
C LYS A 113 -7.71 3.82 7.35
N ILE A 114 -7.50 2.54 7.64
CA ILE A 114 -6.60 1.67 6.88
C ILE A 114 -7.46 0.74 6.00
N ILE A 115 -7.13 0.62 4.73
CA ILE A 115 -7.79 -0.25 3.75
C ILE A 115 -6.76 -1.24 3.22
N ALA A 116 -6.85 -2.49 3.65
CA ALA A 116 -6.00 -3.57 3.18
C ALA A 116 -6.56 -4.16 1.87
N LEU A 117 -5.72 -4.18 0.82
CA LEU A 117 -6.08 -4.65 -0.51
C LEU A 117 -5.59 -6.08 -0.73
N GLY A 118 -6.50 -7.05 -0.66
CA GLY A 118 -6.19 -8.47 -0.84
C GLY A 118 -5.77 -9.20 0.44
N SER A 119 -5.53 -10.50 0.31
CA SER A 119 -5.34 -11.40 1.46
C SER A 119 -4.06 -11.14 2.24
N TRP A 120 -2.95 -10.81 1.58
CA TRP A 120 -1.66 -10.62 2.25
C TRP A 120 -1.67 -9.42 3.19
N SER A 121 -2.10 -8.25 2.69
CA SER A 121 -2.22 -7.04 3.50
C SER A 121 -3.22 -7.22 4.63
N ARG A 122 -4.34 -7.91 4.37
CA ARG A 122 -5.33 -8.26 5.39
C ARG A 122 -4.72 -9.14 6.48
N SER A 123 -4.11 -10.27 6.12
CA SER A 123 -3.50 -11.20 7.08
C SER A 123 -2.42 -10.52 7.92
N PHE A 124 -1.63 -9.63 7.31
CA PHE A 124 -0.64 -8.85 8.06
C PHE A 124 -1.31 -7.91 9.07
N CYS A 125 -2.36 -7.19 8.68
CA CYS A 125 -3.08 -6.31 9.59
C CYS A 125 -3.74 -7.09 10.73
N GLU A 126 -4.38 -8.23 10.44
CA GLU A 126 -4.98 -9.14 11.44
C GLU A 126 -3.92 -9.64 12.43
N ALA A 127 -2.79 -10.16 11.93
CA ALA A 127 -1.70 -10.69 12.76
C ALA A 127 -1.09 -9.64 13.70
N ASN A 128 -1.13 -8.36 13.32
CA ASN A 128 -0.60 -7.25 14.10
C ASN A 128 -1.67 -6.46 14.87
N ASN A 129 -2.91 -6.96 14.93
CA ASN A 129 -4.05 -6.28 15.58
C ASN A 129 -4.27 -4.84 15.09
N ILE A 130 -4.02 -4.59 13.81
CA ILE A 130 -4.23 -3.29 13.16
C ILE A 130 -5.71 -3.18 12.77
N ASN A 131 -6.41 -2.17 13.28
CA ASN A 131 -7.78 -1.89 12.86
C ASN A 131 -7.81 -1.46 11.39
N HIS A 132 -8.52 -2.20 10.55
CA HIS A 132 -8.53 -2.00 9.11
C HIS A 132 -9.86 -2.44 8.50
N TYR A 133 -10.12 -1.93 7.29
CA TYR A 133 -11.12 -2.46 6.38
C TYR A 133 -10.42 -3.34 5.34
N SER A 134 -11.11 -4.35 4.85
CA SER A 134 -10.60 -5.23 3.80
C SER A 134 -11.36 -5.00 2.50
N LEU A 135 -10.61 -4.87 1.40
CA LEU A 135 -11.15 -4.95 0.05
C LEU A 135 -10.44 -6.05 -0.73
N PRO A 136 -11.11 -6.71 -1.69
CA PRO A 136 -10.44 -7.53 -2.68
C PRO A 136 -9.31 -6.74 -3.37
N HIS A 137 -8.21 -7.41 -3.69
CA HIS A 137 -7.16 -6.78 -4.49
C HIS A 137 -7.78 -6.34 -5.83
N PRO A 138 -7.56 -5.10 -6.33
CA PRO A 138 -8.16 -4.63 -7.58
C PRO A 138 -7.91 -5.54 -8.78
N GLY A 139 -6.78 -6.25 -8.79
CA GLY A 139 -6.50 -7.28 -9.81
C GLY A 139 -7.56 -8.39 -9.91
N TYR A 140 -8.37 -8.62 -8.88
CA TYR A 140 -9.46 -9.60 -8.91
C TYR A 140 -10.58 -9.20 -9.87
N ILE A 141 -10.66 -7.92 -10.26
CA ILE A 141 -11.57 -7.46 -11.32
C ILE A 141 -11.26 -8.17 -12.64
N PHE A 142 -9.98 -8.40 -12.94
CA PHE A 142 -9.56 -9.05 -14.18
C PHE A 142 -9.60 -10.58 -14.10
N PHE A 143 -9.40 -11.17 -12.91
CA PHE A 143 -9.09 -12.60 -12.78
C PHE A 143 -10.09 -13.43 -11.97
N ARG A 144 -11.00 -12.78 -11.22
CA ARG A 144 -11.87 -13.47 -10.23
C ARG A 144 -13.34 -13.06 -10.32
N GLY A 145 -13.73 -12.29 -11.34
CA GLY A 145 -15.14 -12.01 -11.64
C GLY A 145 -15.84 -11.02 -10.72
N ILE A 146 -15.09 -10.17 -10.01
CA ILE A 146 -15.67 -8.99 -9.32
C ILE A 146 -15.77 -7.88 -10.37
N THR A 147 -16.91 -7.20 -10.45
CA THR A 147 -17.03 -6.05 -11.35
C THR A 147 -16.42 -4.80 -10.74
N GLU A 148 -16.01 -3.86 -11.60
CA GLU A 148 -15.52 -2.56 -11.16
C GLU A 148 -16.55 -1.81 -10.29
N ASP A 149 -17.83 -1.87 -10.66
CA ASP A 149 -18.92 -1.23 -9.92
C ASP A 149 -19.11 -1.83 -8.53
N GLU A 150 -19.02 -3.16 -8.40
CA GLU A 150 -19.07 -3.84 -7.10
C GLU A 150 -17.90 -3.43 -6.22
N TRP A 151 -16.69 -3.35 -6.78
CA TRP A 151 -15.50 -2.94 -6.04
C TRP A 151 -15.64 -1.48 -5.56
N LYS A 152 -16.04 -0.57 -6.45
CA LYS A 152 -16.28 0.85 -6.11
C LYS A 152 -17.38 1.00 -5.06
N LYS A 153 -18.45 0.20 -5.14
CA LYS A 153 -19.53 0.21 -4.14
C LYS A 153 -19.04 -0.20 -2.76
N GLN A 154 -18.15 -1.20 -2.67
CA GLN A 154 -17.55 -1.60 -1.38
C GLN A 154 -16.66 -0.49 -0.82
N LEU A 155 -15.82 0.13 -1.65
CA LEU A 155 -14.99 1.26 -1.23
C LEU A 155 -15.84 2.42 -0.70
N LYS A 156 -16.88 2.82 -1.44
CA LYS A 156 -17.81 3.87 -1.00
C LYS A 156 -18.47 3.55 0.34
N GLY A 157 -18.90 2.30 0.53
CA GLY A 157 -19.43 1.82 1.81
C GLY A 157 -18.45 1.93 2.97
N ILE A 158 -17.15 1.69 2.74
CA ILE A 158 -16.10 1.87 3.75
C ILE A 158 -15.87 3.36 4.03
N LEU A 159 -15.85 4.18 2.98
CA LEU A 159 -15.54 5.60 3.09
C LEU A 159 -16.72 6.43 3.64
N ASN A 160 -17.95 5.89 3.57
CA ASN A 160 -19.20 6.58 3.87
C ASN A 160 -19.46 7.77 2.93
N ILE A 161 -19.24 7.57 1.61
CA ILE A 161 -19.43 8.57 0.55
C ILE A 161 -20.26 8.04 -0.62
#